data_AF-A0A6B3MVT2-F1
#
_entry.id   AF-A0A6B3MVT2-F1
#
_cell.length_a   1.000
_cell.length_b   1.000
_cell.length_c   1.000
_cell.angle_alpha   90.00
_cell.angle_beta   90.00
_cell.angle_gamma   90.00
#
_symmetry.space_group_name_H-M   'P 1'
#
loop_
_entity.id
_entity.type
_entity.pdbx_description
1 polymer ?
#
loop_
_entity_poly.entity_id
_entity_poly.type
_entity_poly.pdbx_seq_one_letter_code
_entity_poly.pdbx_strand_id
1 'polypeptide(L)' 'MSTDFRKKKQKRIKGVPAHYDEMKLPHNLRLTDSTWNLLRKKAASKGLSVSEMIEQWVRNWE' A
#
# COMPACT_ATOMS: atom_id res chain seq x y z
N MET A 1 -9.88 -31.05 1.37
CA MET A 1 -9.96 -30.03 0.30
C MET A 1 -9.32 -28.75 0.82
N SER A 2 -8.18 -28.33 0.27
CA SER A 2 -7.45 -27.15 0.75
C SER A 2 -7.92 -25.89 0.03
N THR A 3 -8.49 -24.94 0.78
CA THR A 3 -8.95 -23.64 0.28
C THR A 3 -7.81 -22.62 0.33
N ASP A 4 -7.15 -22.40 -0.81
CA ASP A 4 -6.12 -21.37 -1.00
C ASP A 4 -6.82 -20.00 -1.22
N PHE A 5 -6.88 -19.18 -0.18
CA PHE A 5 -7.36 -17.79 -0.25
C PHE A 5 -6.27 -16.87 -0.85
N ARG A 6 -5.89 -17.11 -2.11
CA ARG A 6 -5.16 -16.13 -2.91
C ARG A 6 -6.04 -14.90 -3.12
N LYS A 7 -5.95 -13.91 -2.23
CA LYS A 7 -6.36 -12.52 -2.52
C LYS A 7 -5.65 -12.10 -3.81
N LYS A 8 -6.35 -12.22 -4.94
CA LYS A 8 -5.85 -11.82 -6.26
C LYS A 8 -5.38 -10.37 -6.15
N LYS A 9 -4.11 -10.13 -6.47
CA LYS A 9 -3.62 -8.77 -6.78
C LYS A 9 -4.50 -8.24 -7.91
N GLN A 10 -5.41 -7.33 -7.59
CA GLN A 10 -6.34 -6.76 -8.56
C GLN A 10 -5.50 -5.94 -9.54
N LYS A 11 -5.26 -6.49 -10.74
CA LYS A 11 -4.61 -5.75 -11.82
C LYS A 11 -5.47 -4.52 -12.12
N ARG A 12 -4.85 -3.35 -12.27
CA ARG A 12 -5.54 -2.13 -12.69
C ARG A 12 -6.37 -2.44 -13.93
N ILE A 13 -7.67 -2.24 -13.84
CA ILE A 13 -8.61 -2.44 -14.95
C ILE A 13 -8.64 -1.11 -15.70
N LYS A 14 -8.29 -1.12 -16.99
CA LYS A 14 -8.29 0.08 -17.84
C LYS A 14 -9.73 0.62 -17.89
N GLY A 15 -9.95 1.83 -17.35
CA GLY A 15 -11.27 2.50 -17.33
C GLY A 15 -11.95 2.62 -15.96
N VAL A 16 -11.34 2.14 -14.86
CA VAL A 16 -11.81 2.42 -13.50
C VAL A 16 -10.98 3.57 -12.92
N PRO A 17 -11.60 4.65 -12.40
CA PRO A 17 -10.88 5.72 -11.73
C PRO A 17 -10.04 5.12 -10.60
N ALA A 18 -8.72 5.21 -10.74
CA ALA A 18 -7.86 5.00 -9.59
C ALA A 18 -8.19 6.13 -8.60
N HIS A 19 -8.24 5.83 -7.31
CA HIS A 19 -8.54 6.85 -6.29
C HIS A 19 -7.60 8.07 -6.36
N TYR A 20 -6.48 7.96 -7.10
CA TYR A 20 -5.63 9.04 -7.58
C TYR A 20 -5.12 8.72 -9.00
N ASP A 21 -5.26 9.68 -9.93
CA ASP A 21 -4.91 9.57 -11.37
C ASP A 21 -3.38 9.45 -11.64
N GLU A 22 -2.56 9.68 -10.63
CA GLU A 22 -1.10 9.67 -10.76
C GLU A 22 -0.55 8.24 -10.84
N MET A 23 0.32 8.01 -11.81
CA MET A 23 1.07 6.76 -11.91
C MET A 23 2.15 6.74 -10.80
N LYS A 24 2.08 5.75 -9.91
CA LYS A 24 3.11 5.56 -8.88
C LYS A 24 4.46 5.28 -9.55
N LEU A 25 5.43 6.16 -9.33
CA LEU A 25 6.83 5.93 -9.71
C LEU A 25 7.56 5.19 -8.58
N PRO A 26 8.54 4.32 -8.90
CA PRO A 26 9.32 3.62 -7.88
C PRO A 26 10.20 4.62 -7.12
N HIS A 27 10.02 4.71 -5.80
CA HIS A 27 10.86 5.49 -4.91
C HIS A 27 11.50 4.57 -3.87
N ASN A 28 12.82 4.70 -3.69
CA ASN A 28 13.57 3.91 -2.71
C ASN A 28 13.68 4.68 -1.39
N LEU A 29 13.11 4.13 -0.32
CA LEU A 29 13.25 4.66 1.04
C LEU A 29 14.20 3.76 1.84
N ARG A 30 15.19 4.35 2.51
CA ARG A 30 16.04 3.65 3.48
C ARG A 30 15.47 3.88 4.88
N LEU A 31 15.10 2.81 5.54
CA LEU A 31 14.52 2.80 6.89
C LEU A 31 15.24 1.77 7.74
N THR A 32 15.20 1.93 9.07
CA THR A 32 15.62 0.86 9.98
C THR A 32 14.65 -0.32 9.89
N ASP A 33 15.14 -1.53 10.15
CA ASP A 33 14.32 -2.75 10.10
C ASP A 33 13.13 -2.68 11.08
N SER A 34 13.36 -2.14 12.28
CA SER A 34 12.31 -1.90 13.28
C SER A 34 11.18 -1.00 12.74
N THR A 35 11.53 0.10 12.09
CA THR A 35 10.58 1.06 11.53
C THR A 35 9.79 0.44 10.38
N TRP A 36 10.46 -0.31 9.51
CA TRP A 36 9.80 -0.99 8.40
C TRP A 36 8.79 -2.04 8.88
N ASN A 37 9.14 -2.81 9.91
CA ASN A 37 8.25 -3.79 10.51
C ASN A 37 7.02 -3.14 11.15
N LEU A 38 7.19 -1.99 11.82
CA LEU A 38 6.07 -1.22 12.36
C LEU A 38 5.16 -0.69 11.25
N LEU A 39 5.71 -0.17 10.15
CA LEU A 39 4.94 0.29 9.00
C LEU A 39 4.12 -0.84 8.38
N ARG A 40 4.71 -2.03 8.21
CA ARG A 40 3.97 -3.21 7.72
C ARG A 40 2.81 -3.59 8.63
N LYS A 41 3.02 -3.61 9.95
CA LYS A 41 1.96 -3.93 10.92
C LYS A 41 0.82 -2.92 10.87
N LYS A 42 1.14 -1.62 10.85
CA LYS A 42 0.14 -0.53 10.75
C LYS A 42 -0.62 -0.53 9.43
N ALA A 43 0.05 -0.83 8.33
CA ALA A 43 -0.60 -0.93 7.02
C ALA A 43 -1.56 -2.15 6.98
N ALA A 44 -1.10 -3.30 7.50
CA ALA A 44 -1.91 -4.50 7.60
C ALA A 44 -3.16 -4.31 8.46
N SER A 45 -3.06 -3.62 9.60
CA SER A 45 -4.21 -3.35 10.47
C SER A 45 -5.27 -2.47 9.80
N LYS A 46 -4.86 -1.61 8.87
CA LYS A 46 -5.77 -0.75 8.07
C LYS A 46 -6.23 -1.39 6.76
N GLY A 47 -5.75 -2.59 6.42
CA GLY A 47 -6.01 -3.23 5.13
C GLY A 47 -5.37 -2.51 3.93
N LEU A 48 -4.37 -1.65 4.18
CA LEU A 48 -3.70 -0.83 3.17
C LEU A 48 -2.31 -1.37 2.82
N SER A 49 -1.77 -0.95 1.69
CA SER A 49 -0.34 -1.12 1.40
C SER A 49 0.50 -0.09 2.17
N VAL A 50 1.77 -0.40 2.45
CA VAL A 50 2.67 0.54 3.15
C VAL A 50 2.82 1.84 2.35
N SER A 51 2.91 1.78 1.01
CA SER A 51 2.99 2.96 0.16
C SER A 51 1.74 3.82 0.24
N GLU A 52 0.55 3.21 0.21
CA GLU A 52 -0.72 3.93 0.36
C GLU A 52 -0.85 4.59 1.73
N MET A 53 -0.42 3.90 2.78
CA MET A 53 -0.41 4.45 4.14
C MET A 53 0.53 5.64 4.26
N ILE A 54 1.71 5.60 3.62
CA ILE A 54 2.66 6.73 3.60
C ILE A 54 2.08 7.91 2.81
N GLU A 55 1.49 7.66 1.65
CA GLU A 55 0.83 8.70 0.84
C GLU A 55 -0.31 9.36 1.62
N GLN A 56 -1.17 8.59 2.29
CA GLN A 56 -2.22 9.14 3.16
C GLN A 56 -1.65 9.92 4.34
N TRP A 57 -0.57 9.43 4.95
CA TRP A 57 0.05 10.12 6.08
C TRP A 57 0.59 11.48 5.67
N VAL A 58 1.33 11.56 4.56
CA VAL A 58 1.88 12.82 4.03
C VAL A 58 0.77 13.77 3.56
N ARG A 59 -0.30 13.25 2.94
CA ARG A 59 -1.45 14.08 2.50
C ARG A 59 -2.27 14.65 3.65
N ASN A 60 -2.28 14.01 4.81
CA ASN A 60 -2.97 14.50 6.02
C ASN A 60 -2.00 15.20 6.99
N TRP A 61 -0.82 15.57 6.52
CA TRP A 61 0.18 16.28 7.32
C TRP A 61 -0.05 17.79 7.20
N GLU A 62 -1.11 18.28 7.84
CA GLU A 62 -1.27 19.69 8.23
C GLU A 62 -0.72 19.90 9.65
#